data_AF-A0A5C6W6K4-F1
#
_entry.id   AF-A0A5C6W6K4-F1
#
_cell.length_a   1.000
_cell.length_b   1.000
_cell.length_c   1.000
_cell.angle_alpha   90.00
_cell.angle_beta   90.00
_cell.angle_gamma   90.00
#
_symmetry.space_group_name_H-M   'P 1'
#
loop_
_entity.id
_entity.type
_entity.pdbx_description
1 polymer ?
#
loop_
_entity_poly.entity_id
_entity_poly.type
_entity_poly.pdbx_seq_one_letter_code
_entity_poly.pdbx_strand_id
1 'polypeptide(L)'
;MPNNIEGRGLTDREMVQLCLELEKGRCRGISNTMIETSHKELRDIYESMLENANNNQYELYEMLEEKGWYKTELASADQIKQVQGYMQNNLHPDNQF
;
A
#
# COMPACT_ATOMS: atom_id res chain seq x y z
N MET A 1 -14.17 3.06 -16.85
CA MET A 1 -13.54 2.39 -18.01
C MET A 1 -14.61 1.53 -18.67
N PRO A 2 -14.75 1.52 -20.00
CA PRO A 2 -15.64 0.58 -20.66
C PRO A 2 -15.20 -0.85 -20.30
N ASN A 3 -16.17 -1.69 -19.94
CA ASN A 3 -15.91 -3.06 -19.50
C ASN A 3 -15.46 -3.89 -20.71
N ASN A 4 -14.14 -4.04 -20.88
CA ASN A 4 -13.49 -4.72 -22.00
C ASN A 4 -13.48 -6.26 -21.86
N ILE A 5 -14.30 -6.80 -20.95
CA ILE A 5 -14.42 -8.21 -20.59
C ILE A 5 -15.36 -8.98 -21.53
N GLU A 6 -16.03 -8.34 -22.50
CA GLU A 6 -16.92 -9.01 -23.46
C GLU A 6 -16.25 -10.23 -24.14
N GLY A 7 -16.49 -11.41 -23.58
CA GLY A 7 -16.03 -12.70 -24.08
C GLY A 7 -14.57 -13.08 -23.84
N ARG A 8 -13.71 -12.22 -23.25
CA ARG A 8 -12.30 -12.55 -22.98
C ARG A 8 -11.99 -12.60 -21.48
N GLY A 9 -11.07 -13.50 -21.11
CA GLY A 9 -10.51 -13.53 -19.77
C GLY A 9 -9.64 -12.30 -19.46
N LEU A 10 -9.31 -12.12 -18.17
CA LEU A 10 -8.32 -11.12 -17.75
C LEU A 10 -6.97 -11.44 -18.39
N THR A 11 -6.30 -10.41 -18.90
CA THR A 11 -4.87 -10.52 -19.22
C THR A 11 -4.06 -10.69 -17.93
N ASP A 12 -2.83 -11.19 -18.04
CA ASP A 12 -1.90 -11.28 -16.91
C ASP A 12 -1.74 -9.94 -16.19
N ARG A 13 -1.64 -8.84 -16.95
CA ARG A 13 -1.57 -7.49 -16.39
C ARG A 13 -2.82 -7.15 -15.57
N GLU A 14 -4.00 -7.41 -16.11
CA GLU A 14 -5.27 -7.14 -15.43
C GLU A 14 -5.42 -8.04 -14.19
N MET A 15 -4.97 -9.29 -14.25
CA MET A 15 -4.99 -10.22 -13.12
C MET A 15 -4.08 -9.77 -11.98
N VAL A 16 -2.80 -9.48 -12.27
CA VAL A 16 -1.84 -9.06 -11.25
C VAL A 16 -2.22 -7.70 -10.67
N GLN A 17 -2.72 -6.78 -11.51
CA GLN A 17 -3.27 -5.50 -11.03
C GLN A 17 -4.46 -5.70 -10.10
N LEU A 18 -5.38 -6.63 -10.43
CA LEU A 18 -6.51 -6.96 -9.57
C LEU A 18 -6.03 -7.54 -8.23
N CYS A 19 -5.08 -8.47 -8.24
CA CYS A 19 -4.46 -9.02 -7.03
C CYS A 19 -3.83 -7.91 -6.17
N LEU A 20 -3.08 -6.98 -6.79
CA LEU A 20 -2.47 -5.86 -6.09
C LEU A 20 -3.55 -5.00 -5.39
N GLU A 21 -4.64 -4.66 -6.08
CA GLU A 21 -5.73 -3.87 -5.50
C GLU A 21 -6.47 -4.61 -4.37
N LEU A 22 -6.61 -5.93 -4.49
CA LEU A 22 -7.18 -6.76 -3.43
C LEU A 22 -6.30 -6.78 -2.18
N GLU A 23 -4.98 -6.92 -2.33
CA GLU A 23 -4.06 -6.87 -1.18
C GLU A 23 -4.03 -5.48 -0.54
N LYS A 24 -4.06 -4.39 -1.33
CA LYS A 24 -4.25 -3.02 -0.78
C LYS A 24 -5.56 -2.92 0.03
N GLY A 25 -6.63 -3.53 -0.45
CA GLY A 25 -7.90 -3.63 0.26
C GLY A 25 -7.78 -4.39 1.57
N ARG A 26 -7.08 -5.53 1.58
CA ARG A 26 -6.79 -6.33 2.78
C ARG A 26 -5.98 -5.55 3.80
N CYS A 27 -4.90 -4.88 3.40
CA CYS A 27 -4.09 -4.05 4.30
C CYS A 27 -4.94 -2.99 5.00
N ARG A 28 -5.79 -2.27 4.25
CA ARG A 28 -6.71 -1.27 4.82
C ARG A 28 -7.72 -1.90 5.78
N GLY A 29 -8.35 -3.00 5.39
CA GLY A 29 -9.35 -3.69 6.20
C GLY A 29 -8.77 -4.19 7.53
N ILE A 30 -7.65 -4.91 7.47
CA ILE A 30 -6.98 -5.46 8.67
C ILE A 30 -6.52 -4.33 9.59
N SER A 31 -5.93 -3.27 9.05
CA SER A 31 -5.48 -2.12 9.85
C SER A 31 -6.63 -1.48 10.63
N ASN A 32 -7.78 -1.28 9.99
CA ASN A 32 -8.97 -0.74 10.65
C ASN A 32 -9.50 -1.68 11.73
N THR A 33 -9.59 -2.98 11.47
CA THR A 33 -10.04 -3.95 12.48
C THR A 33 -9.07 -4.02 13.67
N MET A 34 -7.77 -3.96 13.43
CA MET A 34 -6.74 -4.07 14.46
C MET A 34 -6.77 -2.91 15.47
N ILE A 35 -7.14 -1.70 15.05
CA ILE A 35 -7.27 -0.54 15.95
C ILE A 35 -8.57 -0.54 16.75
N GLU A 36 -9.59 -1.27 16.30
CA GLU A 36 -10.87 -1.44 17.00
C GLU A 36 -10.91 -2.70 17.89
N THR A 37 -9.94 -3.61 17.73
CA THR A 37 -9.88 -4.88 18.47
C THR A 37 -9.31 -4.68 19.88
N SER A 38 -10.11 -4.98 20.90
CA SER A 38 -9.70 -4.92 22.32
C SER A 38 -9.02 -6.21 22.80
N HIS A 39 -9.22 -7.34 22.12
CA HIS A 39 -8.66 -8.64 22.52
C HIS A 39 -7.21 -8.80 22.03
N LYS A 40 -6.25 -8.88 22.97
CA LYS A 40 -4.82 -8.88 22.64
C LYS A 40 -4.42 -9.98 21.66
N GLU A 41 -4.79 -11.23 21.91
CA GLU A 41 -4.37 -12.35 21.05
C GLU A 41 -4.95 -12.22 19.63
N LEU A 42 -6.15 -11.63 19.51
CA LEU A 42 -6.76 -11.38 18.21
C LEU A 42 -6.05 -10.25 17.48
N ARG A 43 -5.59 -9.24 18.23
CA ARG A 43 -4.74 -8.17 17.69
C ARG A 43 -3.41 -8.70 17.16
N ASP A 44 -2.77 -9.60 17.90
CA ASP A 44 -1.50 -10.23 17.49
C ASP A 44 -1.69 -11.08 16.21
N ILE A 45 -2.85 -11.76 16.06
CA ILE A 45 -3.21 -12.46 14.81
C ILE A 45 -3.36 -11.47 13.65
N TYR A 46 -4.08 -10.36 13.86
CA TYR A 46 -4.24 -9.34 12.81
C TYR A 46 -2.92 -8.67 12.41
N GLU A 47 -1.98 -8.51 13.34
CA GLU A 47 -0.65 -8.00 13.04
C GLU A 47 0.10 -8.92 12.08
N SER A 48 0.11 -10.23 12.35
CA SER A 48 0.70 -11.22 11.42
C SER A 48 -0.02 -11.26 10.06
N MET A 49 -1.35 -11.11 10.04
CA MET A 49 -2.11 -11.03 8.79
C MET A 49 -1.77 -9.77 7.99
N LEU A 50 -1.56 -8.63 8.67
CA LEU A 50 -1.19 -7.36 8.05
C LEU A 50 0.22 -7.44 7.46
N GLU A 51 1.17 -8.04 8.16
CA GLU A 51 2.53 -8.26 7.66
C GLU A 51 2.50 -9.11 6.38
N ASN A 52 1.78 -10.23 6.40
CA ASN A 52 1.62 -11.09 5.22
C ASN A 52 0.96 -10.35 4.04
N ALA A 53 -0.10 -9.57 4.28
CA ALA A 53 -0.76 -8.81 3.23
C ALA A 53 0.16 -7.73 2.64
N ASN A 54 0.97 -7.06 3.46
CA ASN A 54 1.95 -6.08 2.99
C ASN A 54 3.04 -6.74 2.14
N ASN A 55 3.59 -7.88 2.57
CA ASN A 55 4.61 -8.61 1.81
C ASN A 55 4.05 -9.05 0.45
N ASN A 56 2.87 -9.66 0.41
CA ASN A 56 2.20 -10.03 -0.84
C ASN A 56 1.96 -8.82 -1.75
N GLN A 57 1.49 -7.71 -1.18
CA GLN A 57 1.27 -6.48 -1.94
C GLN A 57 2.57 -5.98 -2.57
N TYR A 58 3.67 -6.01 -1.82
CA TYR A 58 4.97 -5.54 -2.28
C TYR A 58 5.51 -6.42 -3.42
N GLU A 59 5.45 -7.75 -3.29
CA GLU A 59 5.85 -8.67 -4.36
C GLU A 59 5.04 -8.46 -5.66
N LEU A 60 3.72 -8.24 -5.53
CA LEU A 60 2.86 -7.92 -6.68
C LEU A 60 3.22 -6.58 -7.31
N TYR A 61 3.58 -5.59 -6.50
CA TYR A 61 4.05 -4.29 -6.97
C TYR A 61 5.36 -4.42 -7.75
N GLU A 62 6.36 -5.12 -7.21
CA GLU A 62 7.64 -5.35 -7.88
C GLU A 62 7.43 -6.09 -9.20
N MET A 63 6.58 -7.11 -9.23
CA MET A 63 6.23 -7.82 -10.46
C MET A 63 5.62 -6.90 -11.54
N LEU A 64 4.74 -5.98 -11.14
CA LEU A 64 4.14 -5.02 -12.08
C LEU A 64 5.16 -3.97 -12.54
N GLU A 65 6.07 -3.55 -11.67
CA GLU A 65 7.14 -2.59 -11.97
C GLU A 65 8.17 -3.21 -12.94
N GLU A 66 8.66 -4.42 -12.68
CA GLU A 66 9.62 -5.15 -13.53
C GLU A 66 9.10 -5.35 -14.96
N LYS A 67 7.78 -5.54 -15.10
CA LYS A 67 7.12 -5.70 -16.40
C LYS A 67 6.75 -4.36 -17.07
N GLY A 68 7.04 -3.23 -16.43
CA GLY A 68 6.68 -1.88 -16.90
C GLY A 68 5.17 -1.63 -16.94
N TRP A 69 4.40 -2.39 -16.16
CA TRP A 69 2.94 -2.33 -16.10
C TRP A 69 2.42 -1.37 -15.03
N TYR A 70 3.21 -1.16 -13.98
CA TYR A 70 3.02 -0.11 -12.99
C TYR A 70 3.88 1.10 -13.37
N LYS A 71 3.37 2.32 -13.16
CA LYS A 71 4.13 3.54 -13.38
C LYS A 71 4.03 4.38 -12.13
N THR A 72 5.18 4.62 -11.50
CA THR A 72 5.31 5.57 -10.40
C THR A 72 6.38 6.60 -10.74
N GLU A 73 6.28 7.77 -10.11
CA GLU A 73 7.38 8.73 -10.10
C GLU A 73 8.17 8.53 -8.82
N LEU A 74 9.46 8.21 -8.96
CA LEU A 74 10.35 8.15 -7.81
C LEU A 74 10.59 9.56 -7.29
N ALA A 75 10.40 9.76 -6.00
CA ALA A 75 10.73 11.02 -5.36
C ALA A 75 12.26 11.25 -5.44
N SER A 76 12.67 12.47 -5.78
CA SER A 76 14.06 12.87 -5.71
C SER A 76 14.53 12.96 -4.26
N ALA A 77 15.84 12.86 -4.03
CA ALA A 77 16.41 13.02 -2.69
C ALA A 77 16.05 14.38 -2.07
N ASP A 78 15.92 15.44 -2.88
CA ASP A 78 15.54 16.77 -2.41
C ASP A 78 14.07 16.83 -2.01
N GLN A 79 13.18 16.17 -2.75
CA GLN A 79 11.77 16.03 -2.37
C GLN A 79 11.61 15.27 -1.05
N ILE A 80 12.38 14.19 -0.86
CA ILE A 80 12.39 13.43 0.39
C ILE A 80 12.83 14.31 1.57
N LYS A 81 13.95 15.03 1.42
CA LYS A 81 14.45 15.96 2.46
C LYS A 81 13.45 17.05 2.80
N GLN A 82 12.79 17.61 1.78
CA GLN A 82 11.77 18.65 1.98
C GLN A 82 10.60 18.12 2.82
N VAL A 83 10.07 16.95 2.48
CA VAL A 83 8.97 16.33 3.24
C VAL A 83 9.39 15.98 4.67
N GLN A 84 10.60 15.47 4.86
CA GLN A 84 11.15 15.24 6.21
C GLN A 84 11.21 16.54 7.03
N GLY A 85 11.63 17.65 6.42
CA GLY A 85 11.62 18.97 7.05
C GLY A 85 10.21 19.42 7.44
N TYR A 86 9.21 19.22 6.57
CA TYR A 86 7.81 19.51 6.91
C TYR A 86 7.32 18.67 8.10
N MET A 87 7.66 17.38 8.16
CA MET A 87 7.27 16.52 9.29
C MET A 87 7.91 16.97 10.61
N GLN A 88 9.20 17.32 10.60
CA GLN A 88 9.88 17.85 11.78
C GLN A 88 9.24 19.14 12.29
N ASN A 89 8.89 20.05 11.38
CA ASN A 89 8.21 21.29 11.72
C ASN A 89 6.81 21.03 12.32
N ASN A 90 6.05 20.08 11.77
CA ASN A 90 4.73 19.73 12.29
C ASN A 90 4.79 19.09 13.68
N LEU A 91 5.88 18.38 14.02
CA LEU A 91 6.08 17.79 15.35
C LEU A 91 6.55 18.81 16.38
N HIS A 92 7.22 19.88 15.94
CA HIS A 92 7.78 20.92 16.82
C HIS A 92 7.50 22.34 16.27
N PRO A 93 6.22 22.75 16.21
CA PRO A 93 5.84 24.05 15.66
C PRO A 93 6.39 25.23 16.47
N ASP A 94 6.64 25.03 17.77
CA ASP A 94 7.10 26.09 18.68
C ASP A 94 8.60 26.39 18.57
N ASN A 95 9.39 25.52 17.94
CA ASN A 95 10.85 25.71 17.76
C ASN A 95 11.19 26.67 16.61
N GLN A 96 10.20 27.31 16.00
CA GLN A 96 10.37 28.28 14.91
C GLN A 96 10.24 29.75 15.34
N PHE A 97 10.17 30.03 16.65
CA PHE A 97 10.16 31.38 17.22
C PHE A 97 11.31 31.61 18.21
#